data_AF-A0A7X7L5Y1-F1
#
_entry.id   AF-A0A7X7L5Y1-F1
#
_cell.length_a   1.000
_cell.length_b   1.000
_cell.length_c   1.000
_cell.angle_alpha   90.00
_cell.angle_beta   90.00
_cell.angle_gamma   90.00
#
_symmetry.space_group_name_H-M   'P 1'
#
loop_
_entity.id
_entity.type
_entity.pdbx_description
1 polymer ?
#
loop_
_entity_poly.entity_id
_entity_poly.type
_entity_poly.pdbx_seq_one_letter_code
_entity_poly.pdbx_strand_id
1 'polypeptide(L)'
;MKQARIIFAILIITLCTCCTFTSVSACTAIAVYSDNTLYGFNFDYPPVDMRFDISRYNNMIVFSTSFNRSNNYEPNLEFNEKGLFGVMLIVYPEEQGQTYLSANEIFMPTLVSMVRTEDRTEDILKNIQERKVVQYANVTLHDIFADIHGNTVIIEAKGDKNSIIKNDKNFTVMTNFYNSSYKDTDLEDIQDVGSERYKIAYKYINENIDKFDVESAFECLSKVVQKPSFSSWPTQY
;
A
#
# COMPACT_ATOMS: atom_id res chain seq x y z
N MET A 1 -14.11 -41.96 -30.99
CA MET A 1 -14.95 -40.85 -30.47
C MET A 1 -14.97 -40.73 -28.93
N LYS A 2 -15.23 -41.80 -28.16
CA LYS A 2 -15.22 -41.72 -26.67
C LYS A 2 -13.86 -41.30 -26.09
N GLN A 3 -12.76 -41.85 -26.62
CA GLN A 3 -11.41 -41.58 -26.13
C GLN A 3 -10.98 -40.11 -26.33
N ALA A 4 -11.33 -39.51 -27.47
CA ALA A 4 -11.05 -38.09 -27.74
C ALA A 4 -11.83 -37.14 -26.83
N ARG A 5 -13.07 -37.49 -26.45
CA ARG A 5 -13.88 -36.71 -25.48
C ARG A 5 -13.31 -36.79 -24.07
N ILE A 6 -12.76 -37.94 -23.67
CA ILE A 6 -12.11 -38.12 -22.37
C ILE A 6 -10.81 -37.32 -22.31
N ILE A 7 -9.99 -37.37 -23.37
CA ILE A 7 -8.75 -36.58 -23.45
C ILE A 7 -9.04 -35.08 -23.40
N PHE A 8 -10.07 -34.61 -24.13
CA PHE A 8 -10.47 -33.20 -24.12
C PHE A 8 -10.99 -32.74 -22.76
N ALA A 9 -11.78 -33.57 -22.06
CA ALA A 9 -12.26 -33.28 -20.71
C ALA A 9 -11.11 -33.23 -19.69
N ILE A 10 -10.13 -34.15 -19.79
CA ILE A 10 -8.93 -34.12 -18.96
C ILE A 10 -8.12 -32.85 -19.24
N LEU A 11 -7.94 -32.46 -20.51
CA LEU A 11 -7.23 -31.24 -20.87
C LEU A 11 -7.86 -29.98 -20.28
N ILE A 12 -9.20 -29.86 -20.28
CA ILE A 12 -9.91 -28.74 -19.65
C ILE A 12 -9.74 -28.76 -18.13
N ILE A 13 -9.87 -29.92 -17.48
CA ILE A 13 -9.70 -30.04 -16.03
C ILE A 13 -8.26 -29.71 -15.63
N THR A 14 -7.27 -30.14 -16.41
CA THR A 14 -5.85 -29.79 -16.19
C THR A 14 -5.61 -28.30 -16.44
N LEU A 15 -6.24 -27.69 -17.46
CA LEU A 15 -6.12 -26.25 -17.71
C LEU A 15 -6.78 -25.41 -16.58
N CYS A 16 -7.93 -25.86 -16.07
CA CYS A 16 -8.62 -25.23 -14.94
C CYS A 16 -7.90 -25.43 -13.59
N THR A 17 -7.12 -26.51 -13.43
CA THR A 17 -6.29 -26.74 -12.23
C THR A 17 -4.90 -26.10 -12.33
N CYS A 18 -4.44 -25.78 -13.56
CA CYS A 18 -3.28 -24.91 -13.81
C CYS A 18 -3.60 -23.41 -13.69
N CYS A 19 -4.83 -23.02 -13.35
CA CYS A 19 -5.08 -21.74 -12.69
C CYS A 19 -4.47 -21.83 -11.30
N THR A 20 -3.14 -21.76 -11.23
CA THR A 20 -2.42 -21.65 -9.98
C THR A 20 -2.99 -20.45 -9.26
N PHE A 21 -3.57 -20.67 -8.08
CA PHE A 21 -3.84 -19.61 -7.12
C PHE A 21 -2.49 -18.93 -6.86
N THR A 22 -2.18 -17.88 -7.61
CA THR A 22 -1.05 -17.03 -7.28
C THR A 22 -1.42 -16.43 -5.94
N SER A 23 -0.66 -16.77 -4.91
CA SER A 23 -0.82 -16.12 -3.64
C SER A 23 -0.57 -14.63 -3.85
N VAL A 24 -1.59 -13.81 -3.64
CA VAL A 24 -1.53 -12.37 -3.86
C VAL A 24 -0.91 -11.75 -2.62
N SER A 25 0.40 -11.54 -2.63
CA SER A 25 1.11 -10.76 -1.60
C SER A 25 0.73 -9.31 -1.75
N ALA A 26 -0.21 -8.80 -0.97
CA ALA A 26 -0.77 -7.50 -1.32
C ALA A 26 -1.52 -6.86 -0.15
N CYS A 27 -1.06 -5.72 0.37
CA CYS A 27 -1.69 -4.90 1.41
C CYS A 27 -2.72 -3.89 0.84
N THR A 28 -3.49 -3.20 1.68
CA THR A 28 -4.37 -2.09 1.23
C THR A 28 -4.29 -0.94 2.20
N ALA A 29 -4.06 0.28 1.70
CA ALA A 29 -4.17 1.52 2.45
C ALA A 29 -5.28 2.40 1.89
N ILE A 30 -5.97 3.11 2.78
CA ILE A 30 -7.01 4.09 2.45
C ILE A 30 -6.77 5.39 3.21
N ALA A 31 -7.06 6.52 2.56
CA ALA A 31 -7.18 7.82 3.20
C ALA A 31 -8.48 8.46 2.73
N VAL A 32 -9.37 8.84 3.64
CA VAL A 32 -10.72 9.32 3.34
C VAL A 32 -11.00 10.61 4.11
N TYR A 33 -11.54 11.58 3.41
CA TYR A 33 -11.87 12.92 3.87
C TYR A 33 -13.38 13.15 3.69
N SER A 34 -14.14 12.82 4.73
CA SER A 34 -15.58 13.08 4.81
C SER A 34 -15.82 14.07 5.96
N ASP A 35 -16.93 13.93 6.70
CA ASP A 35 -17.15 14.64 7.96
C ASP A 35 -15.99 14.41 8.95
N ASN A 36 -15.38 13.21 8.90
CA ASN A 36 -14.14 12.88 9.59
C ASN A 36 -13.02 12.58 8.61
N THR A 37 -11.79 12.82 9.04
CA THR A 37 -10.59 12.35 8.34
C THR A 37 -10.19 11.00 8.89
N LEU A 38 -10.13 9.99 8.02
CA LEU A 38 -9.88 8.60 8.39
C LEU A 38 -8.79 7.99 7.52
N TYR A 39 -7.84 7.34 8.17
CA TYR A 39 -6.79 6.57 7.54
C TYR A 39 -6.91 5.12 7.97
N GLY A 40 -6.70 4.20 7.04
CA GLY A 40 -6.88 2.78 7.28
C GLY A 40 -5.87 1.95 6.50
N PHE A 41 -5.54 0.78 7.04
CA PHE A 41 -4.54 -0.09 6.46
C PHE A 41 -4.80 -1.55 6.85
N ASN A 42 -4.74 -2.46 5.88
CA ASN A 42 -4.63 -3.90 6.11
C ASN A 42 -3.17 -4.31 5.93
N PHE A 43 -2.56 -4.88 6.97
CA PHE A 43 -1.25 -5.50 6.86
C PHE A 43 -1.36 -6.96 6.43
N ASP A 44 -1.32 -7.17 5.13
CA ASP A 44 -1.34 -8.50 4.53
C ASP A 44 0.09 -9.04 4.42
N TYR A 45 0.47 -9.95 5.32
CA TYR A 45 1.85 -10.48 5.41
C TYR A 45 1.85 -11.88 6.04
N PRO A 46 2.86 -12.75 5.79
CA PRO A 46 3.01 -13.99 6.53
C PRO A 46 3.10 -13.72 8.03
N PRO A 47 2.71 -14.68 8.89
CA PRO A 47 2.80 -14.50 10.35
C PRO A 47 4.19 -14.03 10.77
N VAL A 48 4.24 -12.86 11.41
CA VAL A 48 5.45 -12.20 11.87
C VAL A 48 5.19 -11.55 13.21
N ASP A 49 6.23 -11.44 14.03
CA ASP A 49 6.10 -10.74 15.30
C ASP A 49 5.94 -9.23 15.08
N MET A 50 4.92 -8.66 15.70
CA MET A 50 4.47 -7.29 15.50
C MET A 50 4.63 -6.47 16.77
N ARG A 51 4.93 -5.19 16.61
CA ARG A 51 4.98 -4.21 17.68
C ARG A 51 4.15 -3.00 17.32
N PHE A 52 3.41 -2.54 18.31
CA PHE A 52 2.64 -1.30 18.30
C PHE A 52 3.23 -0.41 19.39
N ASP A 53 3.73 0.76 19.03
CA ASP A 53 4.39 1.65 19.97
C ASP A 53 3.98 3.11 19.80
N ILE A 54 4.04 3.85 20.90
CA ILE A 54 3.96 5.31 20.91
C ILE A 54 5.30 5.80 21.43
N SER A 55 6.03 6.50 20.58
CA SER A 55 7.39 6.95 20.84
C SER A 55 7.50 8.46 20.63
N ARG A 56 8.44 9.11 21.33
CA ARG A 56 8.77 10.52 21.12
C ARG A 56 10.05 10.64 20.30
N TYR A 57 9.96 11.30 19.15
CA TYR A 57 11.09 11.65 18.29
C TYR A 57 11.28 13.16 18.34
N ASN A 58 12.32 13.63 19.03
CA ASN A 58 12.52 15.05 19.35
C ASN A 58 11.26 15.66 20.02
N ASN A 59 10.54 16.52 19.30
CA ASN A 59 9.33 17.20 19.77
C ASN A 59 8.03 16.59 19.21
N MET A 60 8.11 15.42 18.56
CA MET A 60 6.99 14.75 17.91
C MET A 60 6.65 13.45 18.64
N ILE A 61 5.39 13.28 19.05
CA ILE A 61 4.82 11.99 19.44
C ILE A 61 4.34 11.26 18.18
N VAL A 62 4.77 10.01 18.03
CA VAL A 62 4.46 9.15 16.88
C VAL A 62 3.95 7.80 17.36
N PHE A 63 2.82 7.38 16.83
CA PHE A 63 2.36 6.00 16.85
C PHE A 63 2.95 5.26 15.66
N SER A 64 3.54 4.10 15.90
CA SER A 64 4.12 3.26 14.85
C SER A 64 3.64 1.83 14.97
N THR A 65 3.45 1.17 13.83
CA THR A 65 3.44 -0.28 13.74
C THR A 65 4.72 -0.76 13.07
N SER A 66 5.30 -1.82 13.61
CA SER A 66 6.55 -2.39 13.10
C SER A 66 6.54 -3.91 13.18
N PHE A 67 7.23 -4.56 12.26
CA PHE A 67 7.35 -6.00 12.21
C PHE A 67 8.81 -6.44 12.36
N ASN A 68 9.02 -7.58 13.01
CA ASN A 68 10.35 -8.11 13.25
C ASN A 68 10.93 -8.76 11.97
N ARG A 69 11.99 -8.15 11.45
CA ARG A 69 12.81 -8.67 10.37
C ARG A 69 14.24 -8.85 10.88
N SER A 70 14.69 -10.10 10.97
CA SER A 70 16.08 -10.42 11.38
C SER A 70 16.49 -9.83 12.75
N ASN A 71 15.60 -9.85 13.74
CA ASN A 71 15.77 -9.26 15.08
C ASN A 71 15.80 -7.73 15.11
N ASN A 72 15.35 -7.07 14.04
CA ASN A 72 15.13 -5.64 14.00
C ASN A 72 13.65 -5.36 13.74
N TYR A 73 13.06 -4.39 14.44
CA TYR A 73 11.68 -3.98 14.16
C TYR A 73 11.71 -2.82 13.18
N GLU A 74 11.20 -3.06 11.99
CA GLU A 74 11.13 -2.08 10.90
C GLU A 74 9.71 -1.50 10.88
N PRO A 75 9.54 -0.16 10.93
CA PRO A 75 8.22 0.45 10.87
C PRO A 75 7.63 0.26 9.48
N ASN A 76 6.33 -0.04 9.42
CA ASN A 76 5.59 -0.09 8.16
C ASN A 76 4.49 0.97 8.07
N LEU A 77 4.00 1.46 9.22
CA LEU A 77 3.05 2.55 9.34
C LEU A 77 3.49 3.46 10.48
N GLU A 78 3.43 4.77 10.25
CA GLU A 78 3.64 5.79 11.28
C GLU A 78 2.55 6.87 11.20
N PHE A 79 2.14 7.38 12.36
CA PHE A 79 1.16 8.45 12.50
C PHE A 79 1.58 9.38 13.63
N ASN A 80 1.72 10.68 13.35
CA ASN A 80 2.19 11.63 14.35
C ASN A 80 1.05 12.46 14.98
N GLU A 81 1.37 13.16 16.07
CA GLU A 81 0.42 14.02 16.79
C GLU A 81 -0.04 15.26 16.01
N LYS A 82 0.55 15.55 14.84
CA LYS A 82 0.07 16.57 13.89
C LYS A 82 -0.98 16.04 12.93
N GLY A 83 -1.23 14.73 12.96
CA GLY A 83 -2.17 14.07 12.08
C GLY A 83 -1.58 13.67 10.73
N LEU A 84 -0.26 13.67 10.57
CA LEU A 84 0.39 13.12 9.38
C LEU A 84 0.50 11.61 9.51
N PHE A 85 -0.12 10.92 8.56
CA PHE A 85 -0.11 9.47 8.38
C PHE A 85 0.83 9.10 7.24
N GLY A 86 1.62 8.04 7.43
CA GLY A 86 2.47 7.46 6.40
C GLY A 86 2.46 5.93 6.51
N VAL A 87 2.32 5.23 5.38
CA VAL A 87 2.42 3.77 5.33
C VAL A 87 3.08 3.32 4.04
N MET A 88 3.96 2.31 4.14
CA MET A 88 4.65 1.71 3.01
C MET A 88 4.01 0.37 2.61
N LEU A 89 3.84 0.15 1.31
CA LEU A 89 3.35 -1.11 0.75
C LEU A 89 4.33 -1.67 -0.27
N ILE A 90 4.36 -3.00 -0.38
CA ILE A 90 5.11 -3.70 -1.43
C ILE A 90 4.43 -3.47 -2.79
N VAL A 91 5.23 -3.24 -3.82
CA VAL A 91 4.78 -3.11 -5.21
C VAL A 91 5.23 -4.33 -6.01
N TYR A 92 4.35 -4.79 -6.89
CA TYR A 92 4.62 -5.81 -7.90
C TYR A 92 4.46 -5.24 -9.32
N PRO A 93 5.17 -5.81 -10.31
CA PRO A 93 6.27 -6.75 -10.15
C PRO A 93 7.45 -6.12 -9.40
N GLU A 94 8.23 -6.93 -8.69
CA GLU A 94 9.45 -6.44 -8.02
C GLU A 94 10.47 -5.98 -9.06
N GLU A 95 11.06 -4.81 -8.80
CA GLU A 95 12.11 -4.20 -9.58
C GLU A 95 13.47 -4.36 -8.89
N GLN A 96 14.54 -4.31 -9.68
CA GLN A 96 15.88 -4.31 -9.12
C GLN A 96 16.18 -2.97 -8.45
N GLY A 97 16.24 -2.98 -7.12
CA GLY A 97 16.73 -1.85 -6.33
C GLY A 97 18.25 -1.79 -6.22
N GLN A 98 18.74 -0.84 -5.43
CA GLN A 98 20.15 -0.63 -5.14
C GLN A 98 20.49 -0.86 -3.66
N THR A 99 21.74 -1.18 -3.36
CA THR A 99 22.22 -1.42 -1.98
C THR A 99 22.90 -0.20 -1.35
N TYR A 100 23.29 0.79 -2.16
CA TYR A 100 23.97 2.01 -1.73
C TYR A 100 23.33 3.24 -2.39
N LEU A 101 23.35 4.38 -1.71
CA LEU A 101 22.86 5.66 -2.24
C LEU A 101 23.97 6.46 -2.92
N SER A 102 23.62 7.17 -3.98
CA SER A 102 24.37 8.33 -4.47
C SER A 102 24.06 9.57 -3.62
N ALA A 103 24.85 10.64 -3.78
CA ALA A 103 24.78 11.82 -2.90
C ALA A 103 23.40 12.50 -2.81
N ASN A 104 22.60 12.43 -3.87
CA ASN A 104 21.26 13.05 -3.93
C ASN A 104 20.14 12.00 -3.97
N GLU A 105 20.38 10.79 -3.46
CA GLU A 105 19.39 9.73 -3.44
C GLU A 105 18.89 9.46 -2.02
N ILE A 106 17.67 8.93 -1.92
CA ILE A 106 17.06 8.46 -0.68
C ILE A 106 16.33 7.15 -0.93
N PHE A 107 16.48 6.20 -0.01
CA PHE A 107 15.77 4.92 -0.11
C PHE A 107 14.29 5.08 0.20
N MET A 108 13.43 4.45 -0.59
CA MET A 108 11.98 4.42 -0.39
C MET A 108 11.59 4.06 1.07
N PRO A 109 12.11 2.98 1.70
CA PRO A 109 11.77 2.67 3.10
C PRO A 109 12.06 3.79 4.12
N THR A 110 12.91 4.76 3.79
CA THR A 110 13.24 5.88 4.68
C THR A 110 12.14 6.93 4.72
N LEU A 111 11.29 7.02 3.68
CA LEU A 111 10.28 8.06 3.55
C LEU A 111 9.23 7.95 4.65
N VAL A 112 8.72 6.75 4.98
CA VAL A 112 7.74 6.58 6.07
C VAL A 112 8.20 7.24 7.38
N SER A 113 9.50 7.16 7.68
CA SER A 113 10.09 7.71 8.91
C SER A 113 10.16 9.24 8.93
N MET A 114 9.88 9.92 7.82
CA MET A 114 9.74 11.38 7.80
C MET A 114 8.53 11.85 8.61
N VAL A 115 7.53 10.99 8.87
CA VAL A 115 6.42 11.27 9.80
C VAL A 115 6.94 11.68 11.20
N ARG A 116 8.15 11.28 11.58
CA ARG A 116 8.78 11.63 12.86
C ARG A 116 9.24 13.08 12.95
N THR A 117 9.37 13.77 11.82
CA THR A 117 9.95 15.12 11.74
C THR A 117 9.12 16.12 10.96
N GLU A 118 8.24 15.66 10.08
CA GLU A 118 7.43 16.50 9.20
C GLU A 118 5.98 16.58 9.70
N ASP A 119 5.32 17.71 9.47
CA ASP A 119 3.97 17.98 9.97
C ASP A 119 2.90 17.69 8.92
N ARG A 120 3.25 17.80 7.64
CA ARG A 120 2.31 17.73 6.51
C ARG A 120 2.87 16.99 5.30
N THR A 121 1.98 16.59 4.40
CA THR A 121 2.39 15.96 3.13
C THR A 121 3.26 16.87 2.26
N GLU A 122 3.06 18.19 2.29
CA GLU A 122 3.88 19.12 1.51
C GLU A 122 5.33 19.20 2.01
N ASP A 123 5.55 18.99 3.30
CA ASP A 123 6.90 18.98 3.89
C ASP A 123 7.68 17.73 3.42
N ILE A 124 7.01 16.59 3.32
CA ILE A 124 7.55 15.36 2.69
C ILE A 124 7.98 15.66 1.25
N LEU A 125 7.11 16.30 0.46
CA LEU A 125 7.41 16.64 -0.94
C LEU A 125 8.61 17.60 -1.05
N LYS A 126 8.69 18.59 -0.17
CA LYS A 126 9.84 19.51 -0.10
C LYS A 126 11.12 18.76 0.27
N ASN A 127 11.04 17.79 1.17
CA ASN A 127 12.17 16.95 1.57
C ASN A 127 12.75 16.19 0.37
N ILE A 128 11.89 15.63 -0.48
CA ILE A 128 12.30 14.84 -1.66
C ILE A 128 12.42 15.64 -2.96
N GLN A 129 12.19 16.95 -2.95
CA GLN A 129 12.17 17.77 -4.17
C GLN A 129 13.48 17.72 -4.95
N GLU A 130 14.62 17.79 -4.24
CA GLU A 130 15.96 17.77 -4.81
C GLU A 130 16.66 16.41 -4.65
N ARG A 131 15.91 15.38 -4.25
CA ARG A 131 16.42 14.02 -4.03
C ARG A 131 15.69 13.02 -4.90
N LYS A 132 16.43 12.08 -5.50
CA LYS A 132 15.82 10.95 -6.21
C LYS A 132 15.47 9.85 -5.20
N VAL A 133 14.21 9.46 -5.16
CA VAL A 133 13.75 8.30 -4.38
C VAL A 133 14.08 7.04 -5.19
N VAL A 134 14.71 6.08 -4.53
CA VAL A 134 15.18 4.83 -5.15
C VAL A 134 14.77 3.62 -4.34
N GLN A 135 14.55 2.49 -5.02
CA GLN A 135 14.23 1.23 -4.36
C GLN A 135 15.46 0.65 -3.66
N TYR A 136 15.25 0.05 -2.48
CA TYR A 136 16.27 -0.75 -1.83
C TYR A 136 16.35 -2.14 -2.47
N ALA A 137 17.52 -2.78 -2.46
CA ALA A 137 17.65 -4.11 -3.05
C ALA A 137 16.71 -5.14 -2.42
N ASN A 138 16.14 -6.01 -3.26
CA ASN A 138 15.25 -7.13 -2.90
C ASN A 138 13.89 -6.74 -2.31
N VAL A 139 13.46 -5.48 -2.44
CA VAL A 139 12.08 -5.08 -2.15
C VAL A 139 11.71 -3.85 -2.99
N THR A 140 10.53 -3.87 -3.58
CA THR A 140 9.97 -2.70 -4.28
C THR A 140 8.83 -2.16 -3.44
N LEU A 141 8.90 -0.88 -3.08
CA LEU A 141 7.94 -0.23 -2.22
C LEU A 141 7.36 1.03 -2.87
N HIS A 142 6.21 1.45 -2.38
CA HIS A 142 5.71 2.82 -2.52
C HIS A 142 5.03 3.26 -1.22
N ASP A 143 4.98 4.56 -1.02
CA ASP A 143 4.49 5.15 0.22
C ASP A 143 3.28 6.04 -0.07
N ILE A 144 2.27 5.95 0.78
CA ILE A 144 1.17 6.91 0.84
C ILE A 144 1.32 7.74 2.10
N PHE A 145 1.25 9.06 1.94
CA PHE A 145 1.16 10.00 3.05
C PHE A 145 -0.15 10.77 2.96
N ALA A 146 -0.79 10.98 4.10
CA ALA A 146 -2.06 11.69 4.21
C ALA A 146 -2.02 12.62 5.43
N ASP A 147 -2.56 13.83 5.31
CA ASP A 147 -2.64 14.79 6.41
C ASP A 147 -4.07 15.26 6.67
N ILE A 148 -4.29 15.90 7.82
CA ILE A 148 -5.60 16.33 8.29
C ILE A 148 -6.21 17.48 7.47
N HIS A 149 -5.48 18.01 6.48
CA HIS A 149 -5.93 19.10 5.63
C HIS A 149 -6.57 18.62 4.33
N GLY A 150 -6.75 17.30 4.16
CA GLY A 150 -7.32 16.73 2.95
C GLY A 150 -6.29 16.39 1.88
N ASN A 151 -4.99 16.50 2.18
CA ASN A 151 -3.95 16.22 1.19
C ASN A 151 -3.47 14.77 1.35
N THR A 152 -3.45 14.07 0.21
CA THR A 152 -2.80 12.76 0.11
C THR A 152 -1.80 12.78 -1.03
N VAL A 153 -0.64 12.15 -0.80
CA VAL A 153 0.40 11.94 -1.81
C VAL A 153 0.82 10.48 -1.81
N ILE A 154 0.87 9.86 -2.99
CA ILE A 154 1.55 8.59 -3.22
C ILE A 154 2.90 8.91 -3.88
N ILE A 155 3.99 8.36 -3.33
CA ILE A 155 5.35 8.53 -3.82
C ILE A 155 5.87 7.18 -4.31
N GLU A 156 6.28 7.15 -5.58
CA GLU A 156 6.77 5.93 -6.23
C GLU A 156 8.14 6.19 -6.89
N ALA A 157 9.09 5.27 -6.67
CA ALA A 157 10.41 5.30 -7.28
C ALA A 157 10.37 4.63 -8.65
N LYS A 158 9.66 5.25 -9.60
CA LYS A 158 9.44 4.71 -10.95
C LYS A 158 10.05 5.62 -12.03
N GLY A 159 10.94 5.07 -12.84
CA GLY A 159 11.60 5.80 -13.93
C GLY A 159 12.69 6.77 -13.45
N ASP A 160 12.95 7.81 -14.23
CA ASP A 160 14.07 8.74 -13.98
C ASP A 160 13.78 9.81 -12.93
N LYS A 161 12.50 10.08 -12.65
CA LYS A 161 12.03 11.09 -11.70
C LYS A 161 11.10 10.46 -10.68
N ASN A 162 11.01 11.06 -9.49
CA ASN A 162 10.02 10.65 -8.50
C ASN A 162 8.62 10.78 -9.09
N SER A 163 7.87 9.69 -9.10
CA SER A 163 6.46 9.72 -9.45
C SER A 163 5.67 10.14 -8.22
N ILE A 164 4.96 11.26 -8.34
CA ILE A 164 4.18 11.85 -7.25
C ILE A 164 2.74 11.96 -7.72
N ILE A 165 1.84 11.26 -7.02
CA ILE A 165 0.42 11.26 -7.32
C ILE A 165 -0.26 11.97 -6.16
N LYS A 166 -0.76 13.17 -6.44
CA LYS A 166 -1.57 13.92 -5.50
C LYS A 166 -3.03 13.57 -5.74
N ASN A 167 -3.78 13.39 -4.67
CA ASN A 167 -5.21 13.17 -4.79
C ASN A 167 -5.95 14.49 -5.03
N ASP A 168 -6.96 14.46 -5.90
CA ASP A 168 -7.90 15.55 -6.16
C ASP A 168 -9.33 15.23 -5.71
N LYS A 169 -9.53 14.03 -5.13
CA LYS A 169 -10.80 13.54 -4.58
C LYS A 169 -10.80 13.62 -3.06
N ASN A 170 -11.97 13.33 -2.49
CA ASN A 170 -12.14 13.15 -1.05
C ASN A 170 -11.54 11.84 -0.51
N PHE A 171 -10.93 10.99 -1.34
CA PHE A 171 -10.29 9.77 -0.84
C PHE A 171 -9.21 9.22 -1.78
N THR A 172 -8.28 8.45 -1.22
CA THR A 172 -7.21 7.75 -1.94
C THR A 172 -7.19 6.29 -1.49
N VAL A 173 -6.92 5.39 -2.44
CA VAL A 173 -6.64 3.97 -2.18
C VAL A 173 -5.27 3.66 -2.74
N MET A 174 -4.48 2.86 -2.02
CA MET A 174 -3.20 2.33 -2.49
C MET A 174 -3.13 0.84 -2.20
N THR A 175 -2.70 0.04 -3.17
CA THR A 175 -2.48 -1.41 -2.98
C THR A 175 -1.06 -1.80 -3.36
N ASN A 176 -0.83 -2.63 -4.37
CA ASN A 176 0.48 -3.28 -4.58
C ASN A 176 0.93 -3.25 -6.02
N PHE A 177 0.45 -2.27 -6.77
CA PHE A 177 0.92 -1.92 -8.09
C PHE A 177 1.24 -0.43 -8.07
N TYR A 178 2.07 0.02 -9.00
CA TYR A 178 2.32 1.46 -9.14
C TYR A 178 1.05 2.18 -9.60
N ASN A 179 0.45 3.01 -8.74
CA ASN A 179 -0.71 3.83 -9.06
C ASN A 179 -0.43 4.72 -10.29
N SER A 180 0.81 5.15 -10.51
CA SER A 180 1.18 5.96 -11.67
C SER A 180 1.10 5.21 -13.00
N SER A 181 1.13 3.88 -12.99
CA SER A 181 0.91 3.07 -14.20
C SER A 181 -0.53 3.19 -14.73
N TYR A 182 -1.48 3.56 -13.88
CA TYR A 182 -2.92 3.51 -14.17
C TYR A 182 -3.61 4.86 -14.02
N LYS A 183 -2.86 5.97 -14.00
CA LYS A 183 -3.39 7.33 -13.78
C LYS A 183 -4.53 7.69 -14.74
N ASP A 184 -4.41 7.27 -16.00
CA ASP A 184 -5.36 7.56 -17.07
C ASP A 184 -6.10 6.30 -17.53
N THR A 185 -6.23 5.29 -16.64
CA THR A 185 -6.92 4.03 -16.91
C THR A 185 -8.24 3.97 -16.16
N ASP A 186 -9.29 3.49 -16.82
CA ASP A 186 -10.58 3.28 -16.19
C ASP A 186 -10.48 2.22 -15.08
N LEU A 187 -11.22 2.42 -13.99
CA LEU A 187 -11.15 1.58 -12.79
C LEU A 187 -11.30 0.09 -13.09
N GLU A 188 -12.20 -0.28 -14.00
CA GLU A 188 -12.46 -1.68 -14.35
C GLU A 188 -11.30 -2.33 -15.12
N ASP A 189 -10.54 -1.52 -15.86
CA ASP A 189 -9.46 -1.96 -16.74
C ASP A 189 -8.12 -2.10 -16.01
N ILE A 190 -8.03 -1.69 -14.74
CA ILE A 190 -6.84 -1.90 -13.91
C ILE A 190 -6.66 -3.40 -13.68
N GLN A 191 -5.56 -3.96 -14.19
CA GLN A 191 -5.20 -5.37 -14.04
C GLN A 191 -3.77 -5.48 -13.54
N ASP A 192 -3.64 -5.75 -12.24
CA ASP A 192 -2.35 -5.98 -11.57
C ASP A 192 -2.54 -6.67 -10.21
N VAL A 193 -1.45 -7.00 -9.52
CA VAL A 193 -1.45 -7.55 -8.16
C VAL A 193 -2.09 -6.55 -7.19
N GLY A 194 -3.19 -6.97 -6.58
CA GLY A 194 -3.97 -6.10 -5.68
C GLY A 194 -5.01 -5.19 -6.36
N SER A 195 -5.16 -5.27 -7.69
CA SER A 195 -6.17 -4.50 -8.44
C SER A 195 -7.61 -4.81 -8.01
N GLU A 196 -7.96 -6.07 -7.74
CA GLU A 196 -9.32 -6.41 -7.28
C GLU A 196 -9.65 -5.79 -5.92
N ARG A 197 -8.71 -5.82 -4.97
CA ARG A 197 -8.87 -5.15 -3.66
C ARG A 197 -8.94 -3.63 -3.82
N TYR A 198 -8.11 -3.07 -4.70
CA TYR A 198 -8.17 -1.65 -5.06
C TYR A 198 -9.56 -1.26 -5.56
N LYS A 199 -10.12 -2.01 -6.52
CA LYS A 199 -11.46 -1.76 -7.09
C LYS A 199 -12.56 -1.88 -6.03
N ILE A 200 -12.50 -2.91 -5.18
CA ILE A 200 -13.49 -3.12 -4.10
C ILE A 200 -13.47 -1.94 -3.12
N ALA A 201 -12.29 -1.57 -2.60
CA ALA A 201 -12.15 -0.45 -1.67
C ALA A 201 -12.56 0.88 -2.32
N TYR A 202 -12.11 1.12 -3.55
CA TYR A 202 -12.42 2.34 -4.30
C TYR A 202 -13.94 2.50 -4.49
N LYS A 203 -14.63 1.46 -4.99
CA LYS A 203 -16.09 1.50 -5.20
C LYS A 203 -16.82 1.70 -3.89
N TYR A 204 -16.45 0.95 -2.85
CA TYR A 204 -17.09 1.05 -1.55
C TYR A 204 -16.97 2.45 -0.94
N ILE A 205 -15.77 3.04 -0.94
CA ILE A 205 -15.56 4.39 -0.42
C ILE A 205 -16.35 5.40 -1.26
N ASN A 206 -16.29 5.30 -2.59
CA ASN A 206 -16.98 6.22 -3.48
C ASN A 206 -18.51 6.21 -3.30
N GLU A 207 -19.10 5.03 -3.06
CA GLU A 207 -20.55 4.88 -2.81
C GLU A 207 -20.99 5.38 -1.43
N ASN A 208 -20.06 5.48 -0.47
CA ASN A 208 -20.35 5.81 0.93
C ASN A 208 -19.68 7.13 1.39
N ILE A 209 -19.08 7.90 0.48
CA ILE A 209 -18.20 9.02 0.83
C ILE A 209 -18.86 10.09 1.70
N ASP A 210 -20.14 10.36 1.49
CA ASP A 210 -20.89 11.42 2.20
C ASP A 210 -21.18 11.07 3.67
N LYS A 211 -21.03 9.80 4.06
CA LYS A 211 -21.31 9.30 5.42
C LYS A 211 -20.18 8.41 5.94
N PHE A 212 -18.97 8.61 5.43
CA PHE A 212 -17.86 7.71 5.69
C PHE A 212 -17.32 7.93 7.12
N ASP A 213 -17.64 6.99 8.00
CA ASP A 213 -17.24 6.95 9.41
C ASP A 213 -16.30 5.78 9.71
N VAL A 214 -15.97 5.57 10.98
CA VAL A 214 -15.03 4.53 11.43
C VAL A 214 -15.57 3.14 11.10
N GLU A 215 -16.87 2.92 11.27
CA GLU A 215 -17.58 1.70 10.92
C GLU A 215 -17.47 1.43 9.42
N SER A 216 -17.66 2.47 8.59
CA SER A 216 -17.47 2.40 7.14
C SER A 216 -16.02 2.05 6.78
N ALA A 217 -15.03 2.60 7.49
CA ALA A 217 -13.62 2.27 7.28
C ALA A 217 -13.33 0.79 7.57
N PHE A 218 -13.80 0.27 8.70
CA PHE A 218 -13.65 -1.15 9.03
C PHE A 218 -14.41 -2.05 8.06
N GLU A 219 -15.62 -1.68 7.65
CA GLU A 219 -16.36 -2.43 6.65
C GLU A 219 -15.59 -2.47 5.32
N CYS A 220 -15.10 -1.33 4.84
CA CYS A 220 -14.26 -1.23 3.64
C CYS A 220 -13.07 -2.20 3.69
N LEU A 221 -12.28 -2.12 4.77
CA LEU A 221 -11.09 -2.95 4.97
C LEU A 221 -11.43 -4.44 5.13
N SER A 222 -12.57 -4.77 5.74
CA SER A 222 -13.05 -6.15 5.87
C SER A 222 -13.42 -6.78 4.53
N LYS A 223 -13.88 -5.98 3.54
CA LYS A 223 -14.18 -6.48 2.19
C LYS A 223 -12.94 -6.84 1.39
N VAL A 224 -11.79 -6.28 1.76
CA VAL A 224 -10.49 -6.51 1.11
C VAL A 224 -9.53 -7.34 1.96
N VAL A 225 -10.04 -8.00 3.01
CA VAL A 225 -9.27 -8.86 3.90
C VAL A 225 -8.75 -10.11 3.16
N GLN A 226 -7.50 -10.47 3.41
CA GLN A 226 -6.90 -11.71 2.95
C GLN A 226 -7.00 -12.78 4.04
N LYS A 227 -7.73 -13.87 3.77
CA LYS A 227 -7.90 -14.95 4.74
C LYS A 227 -6.81 -16.02 4.56
N PRO A 228 -6.31 -16.64 5.66
CA PRO A 228 -5.30 -17.70 5.58
C PRO A 228 -5.68 -18.91 4.71
N SER A 229 -6.99 -19.15 4.54
CA SER A 229 -7.49 -20.24 3.69
C SER A 229 -7.31 -19.99 2.19
N PHE A 230 -7.03 -18.75 1.78
CA PHE A 230 -6.97 -18.34 0.36
C PHE A 230 -5.69 -17.59 -0.01
N SER A 231 -4.87 -17.19 0.97
CA SER A 231 -3.62 -16.45 0.75
C SER A 231 -2.53 -16.93 1.69
N SER A 232 -1.29 -17.00 1.20
CA SER A 232 -0.11 -17.20 2.04
C SER A 232 0.28 -15.91 2.80
N TRP A 233 -0.36 -14.79 2.49
CA TRP A 233 -0.18 -13.47 3.10
C TRP A 233 -1.53 -13.01 3.67
N PRO A 234 -1.99 -13.61 4.78
CA PRO A 234 -3.25 -13.19 5.40
C PRO A 234 -3.12 -11.81 6.06
N THR A 235 -4.25 -11.13 6.23
CA THR A 235 -4.32 -9.88 7.00
C THR A 235 -4.00 -10.18 8.47
N GLN A 236 -2.95 -9.55 8.99
CA GLN A 236 -2.52 -9.66 10.39
C GLN A 236 -3.26 -8.68 11.29
N TYR A 237 -3.51 -7.45 10.81
CA TYR A 237 -4.29 -6.40 11.48
C TYR A 237 -4.86 -5.41 10.47
#